data_AF-A0A7C2GQ83-F1
#
_entry.id   AF-A0A7C2GQ83-F1
#
_cell.length_a   1.000
_cell.length_b   1.000
_cell.length_c   1.000
_cell.angle_alpha   90.00
_cell.angle_beta   90.00
_cell.angle_gamma   90.00
#
_symmetry.space_group_name_H-M   'P 1'
#
loop_
_entity.id
_entity.type
_entity.pdbx_description
1 polymer ?
#
loop_
_entity_poly.entity_id
_entity_poly.type
_entity_poly.pdbx_seq_one_letter_code
_entity_poly.pdbx_strand_id
1 'polypeptide(L)'
;MANNEFEEAWLDEGINTYSTGKVLARAFGPGRLSLAINQIPLAWFFKLPKYYDWELDRATSIHIASIDPIVRASWEFLNRLSYGLNVYQRASACLYTLERLLGEGKMLRGLREFQKRFRFRHPRSEDFFQVMSEVAGQDLDWFYRTFFLSAQTFDYGIASLRSRVKPAKLMGLFDEAGVRKEIGRKDIRKSRENLASQKEIREKGKEHAIDKGEEIKEEERLENIRAEKAPPSAEKTLKSKIYLNEIVVRRYGEVRVSPDFPLKIKIVFDDGSEEIRTWDGQERWARFLLEKESRVKLAMVDPENIWIIDSNWSNNSRTLESQNQGVWRLAASFFFILQNFLLTLSGLI
;
A
#
# COMPACT_ATOMS: atom_id res chain seq x y z
N MET A 1 -22.05 29.69 -2.22
CA MET A 1 -22.73 30.12 -0.97
C MET A 1 -22.07 31.43 -0.56
N ALA A 2 -22.33 31.98 0.63
CA ALA A 2 -21.54 33.10 1.13
C ALA A 2 -20.94 32.68 2.48
N ASN A 3 -19.97 31.77 2.52
CA ASN A 3 -19.30 31.44 3.78
C ASN A 3 -18.46 32.63 4.28
N ASN A 4 -18.13 32.63 5.57
CA ASN A 4 -17.17 33.60 6.09
C ASN A 4 -15.77 33.18 5.65
N GLU A 5 -15.29 33.68 4.51
CA GLU A 5 -13.98 33.33 3.94
C GLU A 5 -12.81 33.58 4.88
N PHE A 6 -12.97 34.43 5.89
CA PHE A 6 -11.90 34.66 6.88
C PHE A 6 -11.77 33.57 7.93
N GLU A 7 -12.86 32.87 8.26
CA GLU A 7 -12.88 31.82 9.29
C GLU A 7 -13.03 30.41 8.69
N GLU A 8 -13.64 30.35 7.51
CA GLU A 8 -14.10 29.12 6.84
C GLU A 8 -13.63 29.09 5.37
N ALA A 9 -12.40 29.57 5.11
CA ALA A 9 -11.85 29.73 3.76
C ALA A 9 -11.94 28.44 2.92
N TRP A 10 -11.64 27.29 3.53
CA TRP A 10 -11.61 26.00 2.83
C TRP A 10 -12.98 25.55 2.30
N LEU A 11 -14.09 26.02 2.88
CA LEU A 11 -15.43 25.64 2.41
C LEU A 11 -15.66 26.11 0.97
N ASP A 12 -15.11 27.27 0.60
CA ASP A 12 -15.18 27.71 -0.79
C ASP A 12 -14.02 27.12 -1.58
N GLU A 13 -12.79 27.38 -1.13
CA GLU A 13 -11.59 27.10 -1.90
C GLU A 13 -11.27 25.61 -2.02
N GLY A 14 -11.41 24.86 -0.93
CA GLY A 14 -11.21 23.42 -0.92
C GLY A 14 -12.28 22.68 -1.73
N ILE A 15 -13.56 23.05 -1.59
CA ILE A 15 -14.65 22.45 -2.38
C ILE A 15 -14.51 22.80 -3.86
N ASN A 16 -14.11 24.04 -4.18
CA ASN A 16 -13.87 24.47 -5.56
C ASN A 16 -12.67 23.74 -6.18
N THR A 17 -11.55 23.62 -5.45
CA THR A 17 -10.36 22.89 -5.89
C THR A 17 -10.70 21.42 -6.18
N TYR A 18 -11.39 20.77 -5.24
CA TYR A 18 -11.88 19.40 -5.38
C TYR A 18 -12.78 19.23 -6.62
N SER A 19 -13.79 20.09 -6.76
CA SER A 19 -14.79 20.00 -7.84
C SER A 19 -14.16 20.27 -9.20
N THR A 20 -13.25 21.25 -9.27
CA THR A 20 -12.50 21.59 -10.49
C THR A 20 -11.65 20.39 -10.93
N GLY A 21 -10.89 19.78 -10.02
CA GLY A 21 -10.08 18.61 -10.32
C GLY A 21 -10.93 17.42 -10.83
N LYS A 22 -12.12 17.20 -10.25
CA LYS A 22 -13.06 16.16 -10.73
C LYS A 22 -13.54 16.44 -12.15
N VAL A 23 -13.93 17.68 -12.45
CA VAL A 23 -14.40 18.08 -13.79
C VAL A 23 -13.28 17.97 -14.81
N LEU A 24 -12.08 18.45 -14.50
CA LEU A 24 -10.92 18.37 -15.39
C LEU A 24 -10.52 16.92 -15.66
N ALA A 25 -10.45 16.07 -14.63
CA ALA A 25 -10.18 14.65 -14.79
C ALA A 25 -11.21 13.95 -15.69
N ARG A 26 -12.50 14.33 -15.58
CA ARG A 26 -13.57 13.73 -16.39
C ARG A 26 -13.57 14.23 -17.83
N ALA A 27 -13.27 15.51 -18.05
CA ALA A 27 -13.34 16.16 -19.36
C ALA A 27 -12.06 15.95 -20.19
N PHE A 28 -10.89 16.02 -19.55
CA PHE A 28 -9.59 16.04 -20.23
C PHE A 28 -8.68 14.87 -19.86
N GLY A 29 -9.01 14.10 -18.81
CA GLY A 29 -8.14 13.06 -18.29
C GLY A 29 -6.93 13.64 -17.54
N PRO A 30 -5.84 12.87 -17.39
CA PRO A 30 -4.66 13.33 -16.65
C PRO A 30 -3.88 14.39 -17.45
N GLY A 31 -3.52 15.47 -16.78
CA GLY A 31 -2.75 16.58 -17.32
C GLY A 31 -1.26 16.25 -17.48
N ARG A 32 -0.46 17.27 -17.85
CA ARG A 32 1.00 17.19 -17.96
C ARG A 32 1.62 18.37 -17.23
N LEU A 33 2.71 18.12 -16.52
CA LEU A 33 3.42 19.20 -15.83
C LEU A 33 4.09 20.08 -16.87
N SER A 34 3.60 21.30 -17.02
CA SER A 34 4.15 22.26 -17.96
C SER A 34 5.38 22.92 -17.36
N LEU A 35 6.54 22.30 -17.56
CA LEU A 35 7.84 22.94 -17.31
C LEU A 35 8.33 23.57 -18.61
N ALA A 36 8.52 24.88 -18.59
CA ALA A 36 9.15 25.63 -19.66
C ALA A 36 10.27 26.52 -19.11
N ILE A 37 11.45 26.48 -19.74
CA ILE A 37 12.54 27.43 -19.50
C ILE A 37 12.72 28.20 -20.81
N ASN A 38 12.64 29.54 -20.74
CA ASN A 38 12.73 30.42 -21.92
C ASN A 38 11.80 29.99 -23.08
N GLN A 39 10.54 29.67 -22.75
CA GLN A 39 9.51 29.17 -23.69
C GLN A 39 9.77 27.78 -24.31
N ILE A 40 10.88 27.11 -23.96
CA ILE A 40 11.16 25.74 -24.41
C ILE A 40 10.41 24.77 -23.50
N PRO A 41 9.45 23.96 -24.03
CA PRO A 41 8.65 23.05 -23.21
C PRO A 41 9.45 21.79 -22.84
N LEU A 42 10.17 21.85 -21.72
CA LEU A 42 10.97 20.75 -21.16
C LEU A 42 10.15 19.49 -20.90
N ALA A 43 8.87 19.64 -20.61
CA ALA A 43 7.95 18.53 -20.39
C ALA A 43 7.92 17.52 -21.55
N TRP A 44 8.13 18.01 -22.79
CA TRP A 44 8.15 17.16 -23.99
C TRP A 44 9.44 16.34 -24.08
N PHE A 45 10.58 16.94 -23.73
CA PHE A 45 11.89 16.28 -23.77
C PHE A 45 12.06 15.25 -22.66
N PHE A 46 11.59 15.55 -21.45
CA PHE A 46 11.76 14.66 -20.29
C PHE A 46 10.65 13.62 -20.12
N LYS A 47 9.68 13.55 -21.04
CA LYS A 47 8.52 12.64 -20.98
C LYS A 47 7.93 12.58 -19.56
N LEU A 48 7.69 13.76 -18.98
CA LEU A 48 7.23 13.85 -17.60
C LEU A 48 5.93 13.06 -17.40
N PRO A 49 5.74 12.41 -16.24
CA PRO A 49 4.54 11.65 -15.97
C PRO A 49 3.30 12.54 -16.07
N LYS A 50 2.23 11.94 -16.58
CA LYS A 50 0.90 12.55 -16.50
C LYS A 50 0.41 12.47 -15.07
N TYR A 51 -0.39 13.44 -14.65
CA TYR A 51 -0.96 13.48 -13.30
C TYR A 51 -2.42 13.93 -13.32
N TYR A 52 -3.16 13.56 -12.29
CA TYR A 52 -4.44 14.16 -11.94
C TYR A 52 -4.24 15.21 -10.84
N ASP A 53 -5.10 16.23 -10.80
CA ASP A 53 -4.97 17.34 -9.84
C ASP A 53 -4.89 16.85 -8.39
N TRP A 54 -5.65 15.82 -8.02
CA TRP A 54 -5.60 15.22 -6.68
C TRP A 54 -4.21 14.65 -6.30
N GLU A 55 -3.42 14.19 -7.27
CA GLU A 55 -2.05 13.72 -7.04
C GLU A 55 -1.12 14.89 -6.71
N LEU A 56 -1.31 16.02 -7.38
CA LEU A 56 -0.55 17.24 -7.15
C LEU A 56 -0.96 17.92 -5.84
N ASP A 57 -2.25 18.00 -5.56
CA ASP A 57 -2.81 18.49 -4.30
C ASP A 57 -2.23 17.72 -3.12
N ARG A 58 -2.20 16.39 -3.22
CA ARG A 58 -1.53 15.54 -2.24
C ARG A 58 -0.04 15.88 -2.12
N ALA A 59 0.70 15.83 -3.22
CA ALA A 59 2.16 15.97 -3.20
C ALA A 59 2.63 17.30 -2.60
N THR A 60 1.87 18.37 -2.81
CA THR A 60 2.18 19.71 -2.31
C THR A 60 1.75 19.93 -0.86
N SER A 61 0.69 19.26 -0.39
CA SER A 61 0.13 19.46 0.96
C SER A 61 0.67 18.52 2.03
N ILE A 62 1.26 17.37 1.69
CA ILE A 62 1.73 16.40 2.70
C ILE A 62 2.70 17.01 3.71
N HIS A 63 3.60 17.87 3.25
CA HIS A 63 4.61 18.51 4.10
C HIS A 63 4.05 19.62 4.99
N ILE A 64 2.82 20.11 4.72
CA ILE A 64 2.16 21.15 5.52
C ILE A 64 1.21 20.59 6.57
N ALA A 65 0.86 19.30 6.51
CA ALA A 65 -0.19 18.72 7.35
C ALA A 65 0.07 18.83 8.87
N SER A 66 1.34 18.85 9.27
CA SER A 66 1.76 18.99 10.67
C SER A 66 1.91 20.44 11.16
N ILE A 67 1.67 21.44 10.29
CA ILE A 67 1.93 22.85 10.60
C ILE A 67 0.68 23.55 11.14
N ASP A 68 -0.40 23.60 10.35
CA ASP A 68 -1.66 24.24 10.72
C ASP A 68 -2.83 23.29 10.41
N PRO A 69 -3.95 23.35 11.15
CA PRO A 69 -5.20 22.70 10.73
C PRO A 69 -5.80 23.39 9.49
N ILE A 70 -6.73 22.70 8.82
CA ILE A 70 -7.44 23.26 7.64
C ILE A 70 -8.43 24.33 8.08
N VAL A 71 -9.17 24.06 9.15
CA VAL A 71 -10.11 25.01 9.75
C VAL A 71 -9.33 25.89 10.71
N ARG A 72 -9.07 27.10 10.26
CA ARG A 72 -8.32 28.12 10.99
C ARG A 72 -8.65 29.48 10.38
N ALA A 73 -8.71 30.50 11.21
CA ALA A 73 -8.92 31.85 10.69
C ALA A 73 -7.69 32.31 9.88
N SER A 74 -7.92 33.04 8.79
CA SER A 74 -6.89 33.37 7.79
C SER A 74 -5.67 34.11 8.37
N TRP A 75 -5.85 34.89 9.45
CA TRP A 75 -4.77 35.61 10.14
C TRP A 75 -4.00 34.77 11.15
N GLU A 76 -4.47 33.56 11.49
CA GLU A 76 -3.82 32.69 12.47
C GLU A 76 -2.87 31.68 11.84
N PHE A 77 -2.97 31.46 10.53
CA PHE A 77 -2.02 30.60 9.81
C PHE A 77 -0.58 31.11 9.96
N LEU A 78 0.36 30.18 10.02
CA LEU A 78 1.79 30.51 10.20
C LEU A 78 2.30 31.52 9.15
N ASN A 79 1.89 31.35 7.89
CA ASN A 79 2.21 32.24 6.77
C ASN A 79 1.31 31.97 5.56
N ARG A 80 1.47 32.78 4.50
CA ARG A 80 0.71 32.66 3.24
C ARG A 80 0.82 31.30 2.56
N LEU A 81 1.98 30.65 2.65
CA LEU A 81 2.17 29.32 2.06
C LEU A 81 1.38 28.26 2.84
N SER A 82 1.42 28.32 4.18
CA SER A 82 0.61 27.45 5.04
C SER A 82 -0.88 27.62 4.79
N TYR A 83 -1.34 28.87 4.69
CA TYR A 83 -2.72 29.21 4.32
C TYR A 83 -3.10 28.55 2.98
N GLY A 84 -2.35 28.85 1.91
CA GLY A 84 -2.67 28.34 0.56
C GLY A 84 -2.69 26.81 0.50
N LEU A 85 -1.67 26.15 1.04
CA LEU A 85 -1.59 24.69 0.97
C LEU A 85 -2.65 23.97 1.82
N ASN A 86 -3.07 24.53 2.96
CA ASN A 86 -4.10 23.93 3.79
C ASN A 86 -5.51 24.16 3.22
N VAL A 87 -5.82 25.41 2.84
CA VAL A 87 -7.16 25.82 2.40
C VAL A 87 -7.55 25.22 1.06
N TYR A 88 -6.59 25.04 0.14
CA TYR A 88 -6.84 24.53 -1.21
C TYR A 88 -6.44 23.06 -1.33
N GLN A 89 -5.14 22.77 -1.34
CA GLN A 89 -4.63 21.45 -1.71
C GLN A 89 -4.92 20.38 -0.65
N ARG A 90 -4.68 20.68 0.64
CA ARG A 90 -4.94 19.71 1.71
C ARG A 90 -6.44 19.46 1.88
N ALA A 91 -7.25 20.52 1.85
CA ALA A 91 -8.72 20.40 1.88
C ALA A 91 -9.23 19.53 0.72
N SER A 92 -8.77 19.78 -0.51
CA SER A 92 -9.06 18.95 -1.67
C SER A 92 -8.67 17.49 -1.47
N ALA A 93 -7.43 17.21 -1.03
CA ALA A 93 -6.97 15.85 -0.75
C ALA A 93 -7.80 15.13 0.32
N CYS A 94 -8.26 15.85 1.35
CA CYS A 94 -9.17 15.32 2.36
C CYS A 94 -10.56 15.03 1.77
N LEU A 95 -11.09 15.90 0.91
CA LEU A 95 -12.39 15.68 0.24
C LEU A 95 -12.35 14.48 -0.72
N TYR A 96 -11.25 14.27 -1.45
CA TYR A 96 -11.09 13.06 -2.25
C TYR A 96 -10.97 11.80 -1.38
N THR A 97 -10.29 11.88 -0.23
CA THR A 97 -10.25 10.76 0.73
C THR A 97 -11.64 10.46 1.27
N LEU A 98 -12.41 11.49 1.62
CA LEU A 98 -13.80 11.36 2.04
C LEU A 98 -14.66 10.73 0.95
N GLU A 99 -14.52 11.17 -0.31
CA GLU A 99 -15.22 10.54 -1.44
C GLU A 99 -14.88 9.05 -1.56
N ARG A 100 -13.61 8.66 -1.42
CA ARG A 100 -13.21 7.24 -1.50
C ARG A 100 -13.76 6.41 -0.34
N LEU A 101 -13.91 7.01 0.85
CA LEU A 101 -14.53 6.35 2.01
C LEU A 101 -16.05 6.20 1.85
N LEU A 102 -16.73 7.21 1.30
CA LEU A 102 -18.20 7.24 1.17
C LEU A 102 -18.71 6.59 -0.14
N GLY A 103 -17.89 6.62 -1.18
CA GLY A 103 -18.28 6.45 -2.57
C GLY A 103 -18.83 7.74 -3.20
N GLU A 104 -18.53 7.92 -4.50
CA GLU A 104 -18.89 9.09 -5.30
C GLU A 104 -20.39 9.43 -5.23
N GLY A 105 -21.28 8.43 -5.27
CA GLY A 105 -22.72 8.66 -5.21
C GLY A 105 -23.20 9.30 -3.91
N LYS A 106 -22.61 8.93 -2.76
CA LYS A 106 -22.92 9.58 -1.47
C LYS A 106 -22.31 10.98 -1.40
N MET A 107 -21.08 11.14 -1.90
CA MET A 107 -20.39 12.43 -1.95
C MET A 107 -21.18 13.47 -2.74
N LEU A 108 -21.59 13.14 -3.97
CA LEU A 108 -22.35 14.04 -4.84
C LEU A 108 -23.73 14.40 -4.25
N ARG A 109 -24.42 13.45 -3.62
CA ARG A 109 -25.68 13.74 -2.91
C ARG A 109 -25.44 14.67 -1.72
N GLY A 110 -24.37 14.47 -0.97
CA GLY A 110 -23.99 15.33 0.16
C GLY A 110 -23.73 16.76 -0.28
N LEU A 111 -22.90 16.96 -1.31
CA LEU A 111 -22.63 18.27 -1.91
C LEU A 111 -23.91 18.96 -2.41
N ARG A 112 -24.80 18.20 -3.07
CA ARG A 112 -26.10 18.72 -3.55
C ARG A 112 -26.99 19.18 -2.40
N GLU A 113 -27.12 18.36 -1.35
CA GLU A 113 -27.95 18.72 -0.19
C GLU A 113 -27.35 19.89 0.59
N PHE A 114 -26.03 19.95 0.73
CA PHE A 114 -25.33 21.08 1.33
C PHE A 114 -25.64 22.36 0.54
N GLN A 115 -25.45 22.33 -0.78
CA GLN A 115 -25.80 23.41 -1.70
C GLN A 115 -27.25 23.88 -1.53
N LYS A 116 -28.19 22.95 -1.49
CA LYS A 116 -29.61 23.23 -1.38
C LYS A 116 -29.98 23.89 -0.05
N ARG A 117 -29.44 23.42 1.08
CA ARG A 117 -29.75 23.92 2.43
C ARG A 117 -29.15 25.29 2.72
N PHE A 118 -27.93 25.53 2.24
CA PHE A 118 -27.16 26.74 2.57
C PHE A 118 -27.04 27.72 1.40
N ARG A 119 -27.88 27.55 0.36
CA ARG A 119 -28.01 28.53 -0.71
C ARG A 119 -28.41 29.89 -0.12
N PHE A 120 -27.60 30.92 -0.39
CA PHE A 120 -27.75 32.28 0.16
C PHE A 120 -27.65 32.36 1.69
N ARG A 121 -26.91 31.44 2.32
CA ARG A 121 -26.59 31.45 3.75
C ARG A 121 -25.08 31.42 3.99
N HIS A 122 -24.69 31.54 5.25
CA HIS A 122 -23.32 31.53 5.75
C HIS A 122 -23.04 30.24 6.54
N PRO A 123 -22.80 29.09 5.88
CA PRO A 123 -22.50 27.85 6.57
C PRO A 123 -21.12 27.90 7.24
N ARG A 124 -20.98 27.07 8.28
CA ARG A 124 -19.71 26.73 8.92
C ARG A 124 -19.25 25.33 8.56
N SER A 125 -18.02 24.99 8.94
CA SER A 125 -17.46 23.66 8.72
C SER A 125 -18.34 22.55 9.29
N GLU A 126 -18.91 22.76 10.48
CA GLU A 126 -19.80 21.80 11.14
C GLU A 126 -21.04 21.49 10.29
N ASP A 127 -21.62 22.50 9.64
CA ASP A 127 -22.80 22.35 8.79
C ASP A 127 -22.52 21.40 7.61
N PHE A 128 -21.33 21.52 7.01
CA PHE A 128 -20.91 20.63 5.92
C PHE A 128 -20.84 19.18 6.41
N PHE A 129 -20.09 18.92 7.49
CA PHE A 129 -19.92 17.56 7.98
C PHE A 129 -21.21 16.95 8.56
N GLN A 130 -22.10 17.77 9.11
CA GLN A 130 -23.43 17.33 9.50
C GLN A 130 -24.23 16.85 8.29
N VAL A 131 -24.30 17.64 7.22
CA VAL A 131 -25.01 17.23 5.98
C VAL A 131 -24.38 15.97 5.37
N MET A 132 -23.06 15.89 5.34
CA MET A 132 -22.36 14.71 4.83
C MET A 132 -22.68 13.47 5.67
N SER A 133 -22.73 13.59 7.00
CA SER A 133 -23.07 12.50 7.91
C SER A 133 -24.50 12.02 7.71
N GLU A 134 -25.46 12.95 7.62
CA GLU A 134 -26.87 12.67 7.37
C GLU A 134 -27.08 11.92 6.04
N VAL A 135 -26.43 12.36 4.96
CA VAL A 135 -26.53 11.72 3.65
C VAL A 135 -25.80 10.38 3.61
N ALA A 136 -24.70 10.25 4.34
CA ALA A 136 -23.93 9.02 4.38
C ALA A 136 -24.58 7.92 5.26
N GLY A 137 -25.43 8.34 6.21
CA GLY A 137 -26.04 7.47 7.21
C GLY A 137 -25.05 7.00 8.28
N GLN A 138 -23.97 7.75 8.52
CA GLN A 138 -22.90 7.42 9.45
C GLN A 138 -22.25 8.70 9.99
N ASP A 139 -21.69 8.63 11.19
CA ASP A 139 -21.06 9.78 11.84
C ASP A 139 -19.67 10.07 11.22
N LEU A 140 -19.49 11.29 10.72
CA LEU A 140 -18.24 11.78 10.14
C LEU A 140 -17.53 12.81 11.03
N ASP A 141 -18.01 13.05 12.25
CA ASP A 141 -17.36 13.96 13.21
C ASP A 141 -15.91 13.54 13.49
N TRP A 142 -15.62 12.23 13.55
CA TRP A 142 -14.24 11.74 13.69
C TRP A 142 -13.33 12.18 12.54
N PHE A 143 -13.84 12.22 11.31
CA PHE A 143 -13.08 12.60 10.11
C PHE A 143 -12.83 14.10 10.14
N TYR A 144 -13.87 14.88 10.48
CA TYR A 144 -13.81 16.32 10.66
C TYR A 144 -12.76 16.71 11.71
N ARG A 145 -12.87 16.18 12.93
CA ARG A 145 -11.94 16.48 14.03
C ARG A 145 -10.51 16.11 13.70
N THR A 146 -10.31 14.95 13.08
CA THR A 146 -8.99 14.43 12.75
C THR A 146 -8.33 15.25 11.65
N PHE A 147 -8.99 15.47 10.52
CA PHE A 147 -8.32 16.00 9.33
C PHE A 147 -8.48 17.50 9.13
N PHE A 148 -9.56 18.09 9.64
CA PHE A 148 -9.87 19.51 9.44
C PHE A 148 -9.54 20.36 10.66
N LEU A 149 -9.85 19.88 11.86
CA LEU A 149 -9.60 20.62 13.10
C LEU A 149 -8.20 20.39 13.71
N SER A 150 -7.43 19.44 13.18
CA SER A 150 -6.12 19.09 13.74
C SER A 150 -4.98 19.07 12.72
N ALA A 151 -3.78 19.44 13.17
CA ALA A 151 -2.54 19.38 12.39
C ALA A 151 -1.81 18.06 12.65
N GLN A 152 -2.49 16.93 12.42
CA GLN A 152 -1.94 15.58 12.58
C GLN A 152 -1.61 14.95 11.24
N THR A 153 -0.55 14.14 11.21
CA THR A 153 -0.14 13.43 10.00
C THR A 153 -0.76 12.03 9.93
N PHE A 154 -1.16 11.64 8.73
CA PHE A 154 -1.56 10.26 8.41
C PHE A 154 -0.37 9.56 7.75
N ASP A 155 0.11 8.46 8.34
CA ASP A 155 1.18 7.62 7.79
C ASP A 155 1.01 6.19 8.31
N TYR A 156 0.59 5.29 7.42
CA TYR A 156 0.38 3.88 7.71
C TYR A 156 1.13 3.00 6.72
N GLY A 157 2.03 2.16 7.22
CA GLY A 157 2.92 1.36 6.37
C GLY A 157 3.16 -0.06 6.84
N ILE A 158 3.83 -0.83 5.98
CA ILE A 158 4.33 -2.17 6.29
C ILE A 158 5.71 -2.07 6.95
N ALA A 159 5.75 -2.16 8.28
CA ALA A 159 6.99 -2.08 9.04
C ALA A 159 7.92 -3.28 8.83
N SER A 160 7.39 -4.50 8.69
CA SER A 160 8.22 -5.67 8.38
C SER A 160 7.44 -6.80 7.72
N LEU A 161 8.13 -7.53 6.85
CA LEU A 161 7.64 -8.74 6.21
C LEU A 161 8.68 -9.85 6.40
N ARG A 162 8.27 -10.99 6.99
CA ARG A 162 9.14 -12.14 7.22
C ARG A 162 8.42 -13.44 6.88
N SER A 163 9.12 -14.39 6.31
CA SER A 163 8.64 -15.76 6.14
C SER A 163 9.69 -16.74 6.65
N ARG A 164 9.27 -17.69 7.49
CA ARG A 164 10.15 -18.75 8.00
C ARG A 164 9.44 -20.08 7.96
N VAL A 165 10.16 -21.16 7.66
CA VAL A 165 9.59 -22.51 7.76
C VAL A 165 9.17 -22.76 9.21
N LYS A 166 7.90 -23.14 9.40
CA LYS A 166 7.38 -23.52 10.72
C LYS A 166 8.17 -24.74 11.20
N PRO A 167 8.81 -24.68 12.38
CA PRO A 167 9.52 -25.83 12.88
C PRO A 167 8.52 -26.96 13.16
N ALA A 168 8.85 -28.19 12.72
CA ALA A 168 7.99 -29.36 12.91
C ALA A 168 7.80 -29.73 14.39
N LYS A 169 8.69 -29.26 15.26
CA LYS A 169 8.66 -29.42 16.72
C LYS A 169 8.96 -28.08 17.38
N LEU A 170 8.07 -27.63 18.28
CA LEU A 170 8.28 -26.43 19.10
C LEU A 170 9.21 -26.80 20.28
N MET A 171 9.90 -25.82 20.87
CA MET A 171 10.62 -26.07 22.14
C MET A 171 9.60 -26.17 23.26
N GLY A 172 9.74 -27.17 24.12
CA GLY A 172 8.82 -27.39 25.24
C GLY A 172 8.79 -28.84 25.71
N LEU A 173 7.92 -29.08 26.68
CA LEU A 173 7.58 -30.41 27.19
C LEU A 173 6.39 -30.94 26.38
N PHE A 174 6.56 -32.08 25.72
CA PHE A 174 5.52 -32.74 24.96
C PHE A 174 5.24 -34.10 25.57
N ASP A 175 3.97 -34.44 25.74
CA ASP A 175 3.56 -35.80 26.06
C ASP A 175 3.50 -36.60 24.75
N GLU A 176 4.58 -37.29 24.41
CA GLU A 176 4.59 -38.30 23.33
C GLU A 176 4.35 -39.67 24.00
N ALA A 177 3.18 -40.29 23.75
CA ALA A 177 2.83 -41.63 24.23
C ALA A 177 2.97 -41.84 25.76
N GLY A 178 2.56 -40.84 26.56
CA GLY A 178 2.57 -40.92 28.03
C GLY A 178 3.92 -40.62 28.68
N VAL A 179 4.94 -40.24 27.90
CA VAL A 179 6.25 -39.82 28.41
C VAL A 179 6.50 -38.35 28.08
N ARG A 180 6.79 -37.55 29.12
CA ARG A 180 7.20 -36.15 28.97
C ARG A 180 8.57 -36.09 28.32
N LYS A 181 8.60 -35.58 27.09
CA LYS A 181 9.82 -35.40 26.31
C LYS A 181 10.10 -33.91 26.16
N GLU A 182 11.23 -33.48 26.71
CA GLU A 182 11.74 -32.13 26.49
C GLU A 182 12.44 -32.07 25.13
N ILE A 183 12.01 -31.13 24.29
CA ILE A 183 12.66 -30.86 23.00
C ILE A 183 13.48 -29.59 23.14
N GLY A 184 14.80 -29.75 23.23
CA GLY A 184 15.75 -28.65 23.39
C GLY A 184 16.25 -28.06 22.06
N ARG A 185 17.02 -26.96 22.15
CA ARG A 185 17.65 -26.30 20.98
C ARG A 185 18.52 -27.24 20.14
N LYS A 186 19.18 -28.22 20.77
CA LYS A 186 20.08 -29.18 20.09
C LYS A 186 19.31 -30.15 19.20
N ASP A 187 18.13 -30.59 19.62
CA ASP A 187 17.29 -31.53 18.86
C ASP A 187 16.66 -30.83 17.65
N ILE A 188 16.27 -29.57 17.81
CA ILE A 188 15.79 -28.72 16.71
C ILE A 188 16.90 -28.49 15.69
N ARG A 189 18.14 -28.21 16.13
CA ARG A 189 19.30 -28.05 15.24
C ARG A 189 19.60 -29.33 14.46
N LYS A 190 19.63 -30.49 15.11
CA LYS A 190 19.78 -31.79 14.44
C LYS A 190 18.67 -32.06 13.44
N SER A 191 17.42 -31.73 13.77
CA SER A 191 16.29 -31.89 12.84
C SER A 191 16.42 -30.99 11.60
N ARG A 192 16.96 -29.77 11.76
CA ARG A 192 17.22 -28.84 10.66
C ARG A 192 18.38 -29.31 9.78
N GLU A 193 19.46 -29.78 10.38
CA GLU A 193 20.63 -30.33 9.69
C GLU A 193 20.24 -31.58 8.88
N ASN A 194 19.49 -32.52 9.47
CA ASN A 194 18.98 -33.70 8.76
C ASN A 194 18.06 -33.33 7.57
N LEU A 195 17.23 -32.30 7.72
CA LEU A 195 16.35 -31.84 6.63
C LEU A 195 17.14 -31.18 5.50
N ALA A 196 18.25 -30.51 5.81
CA ALA A 196 19.15 -29.88 4.84
C ALA A 196 19.97 -30.94 4.08
N SER A 197 20.53 -31.93 4.79
CA SER A 197 21.26 -33.05 4.18
C SER A 197 20.37 -33.87 3.23
N GLN A 198 19.11 -34.09 3.59
CA GLN A 198 18.14 -34.76 2.70
C GLN A 198 17.83 -33.94 1.43
N LYS A 199 17.90 -32.61 1.49
CA LYS A 199 17.68 -31.71 0.34
C LYS A 199 18.87 -31.75 -0.61
N GLU A 200 20.08 -31.80 -0.07
CA GLU A 200 21.34 -31.86 -0.81
C GLU A 200 21.51 -33.20 -1.55
N ILE A 201 21.13 -34.31 -0.92
CA ILE A 201 21.06 -35.64 -1.57
C ILE A 201 20.03 -35.64 -2.72
N ARG A 202 18.91 -34.94 -2.56
CA ARG A 202 17.82 -34.86 -3.55
C ARG A 202 18.16 -33.95 -4.74
N GLU A 203 18.89 -32.85 -4.53
CA GLU A 203 19.35 -31.97 -5.62
C GLU A 203 20.43 -32.67 -6.46
N LYS A 204 21.39 -33.35 -5.81
CA LYS A 204 22.36 -34.20 -6.51
C LYS A 204 21.72 -35.36 -7.27
N GLY A 205 20.67 -35.99 -6.71
CA GLY A 205 19.93 -37.05 -7.41
C GLY A 205 19.13 -36.55 -8.62
N LYS A 206 18.70 -35.29 -8.62
CA LYS A 206 18.03 -34.66 -9.78
C LYS A 206 19.03 -34.22 -10.85
N GLU A 207 20.19 -33.70 -10.47
CA GLU A 207 21.26 -33.40 -11.44
C GLU A 207 21.80 -34.67 -12.11
N HIS A 208 21.97 -35.76 -11.36
CA HIS A 208 22.43 -37.04 -11.94
C HIS A 208 21.42 -37.69 -12.90
N ALA A 209 20.14 -37.35 -12.81
CA ALA A 209 19.09 -37.80 -13.72
C ALA A 209 19.01 -36.96 -15.01
N ILE A 210 19.63 -35.77 -15.04
CA ILE A 210 19.66 -34.87 -16.20
C ILE A 210 20.90 -35.13 -17.07
N ASP A 211 21.97 -35.71 -16.50
CA ASP A 211 23.26 -35.92 -17.16
C ASP A 211 23.38 -37.25 -17.95
N LYS A 212 22.38 -38.15 -17.85
CA LYS A 212 22.32 -39.39 -18.63
C LYS A 212 21.18 -39.34 -19.65
N GLY A 213 21.36 -38.55 -20.70
CA GLY A 213 20.58 -38.72 -21.91
C GLY A 213 21.13 -39.90 -22.71
N GLU A 214 20.38 -41.02 -22.76
CA GLU A 214 20.16 -41.86 -23.96
C GLU A 214 19.39 -43.16 -23.64
N GLU A 215 18.50 -43.51 -24.59
CA GLU A 215 17.75 -44.77 -24.80
C GLU A 215 16.58 -45.16 -23.88
N ILE A 216 15.52 -44.36 -23.98
CA ILE A 216 14.14 -44.75 -23.64
C ILE A 216 13.63 -45.73 -24.70
N LYS A 217 13.72 -47.04 -24.46
CA LYS A 217 12.80 -48.04 -25.08
C LYS A 217 12.79 -49.44 -24.46
N GLU A 218 13.71 -49.80 -23.56
CA GLU A 218 13.70 -51.11 -22.88
C GLU A 218 13.17 -51.03 -21.43
N GLU A 219 13.33 -49.88 -20.74
CA GLU A 219 12.92 -49.70 -19.34
C GLU A 219 11.40 -49.56 -19.16
N GLU A 220 10.69 -48.88 -20.07
CA GLU A 220 9.21 -48.78 -20.04
C GLU A 220 8.53 -50.16 -20.08
N ARG A 221 9.17 -51.15 -20.72
CA ARG A 221 8.63 -52.51 -20.85
C ARG A 221 8.78 -53.33 -19.56
N LEU A 222 9.86 -53.11 -18.81
CA LEU A 222 10.11 -53.76 -17.51
C LEU A 222 9.37 -53.07 -16.36
N GLU A 223 9.15 -51.76 -16.47
CA GLU A 223 8.40 -50.97 -15.49
C GLU A 223 6.90 -51.27 -15.55
N ASN A 224 6.33 -51.46 -16.74
CA ASN A 224 4.94 -51.88 -16.93
C ASN A 224 4.64 -53.29 -16.38
N ILE A 225 5.61 -54.23 -16.45
CA ILE A 225 5.46 -55.58 -15.89
C ILE A 225 5.58 -55.58 -14.35
N ARG A 226 6.36 -54.65 -13.78
CA ARG A 226 6.44 -54.45 -12.32
C ARG A 226 5.23 -53.70 -11.76
N ALA A 227 4.61 -52.81 -12.54
CA ALA A 227 3.43 -52.06 -12.14
C ALA A 227 2.16 -52.92 -12.01
N GLU A 228 2.04 -54.04 -12.73
CA GLU A 228 0.90 -54.97 -12.62
C GLU A 228 0.93 -55.86 -11.36
N LYS A 229 2.07 -55.96 -10.64
CA LYS A 229 2.22 -56.88 -9.50
C LYS A 229 2.60 -56.23 -8.16
N ALA A 230 2.66 -54.90 -8.09
CA ALA A 230 2.85 -54.20 -6.82
C ALA A 230 1.47 -53.87 -6.19
N PRO A 231 1.23 -54.17 -4.89
CA PRO A 231 0.08 -53.60 -4.18
C PRO A 231 0.21 -52.07 -4.21
N PRO A 232 -0.89 -51.30 -4.06
CA PRO A 232 -0.86 -49.84 -4.07
C PRO A 232 -0.07 -49.33 -2.86
N SER A 233 1.24 -49.29 -2.97
CA SER A 233 2.15 -48.78 -1.96
C SER A 233 2.11 -47.26 -2.04
N ALA A 234 1.23 -46.69 -1.22
CA ALA A 234 1.26 -45.34 -0.68
C ALA A 234 2.23 -44.40 -1.40
N GLU A 235 1.71 -43.58 -2.32
CA GLU A 235 2.31 -42.29 -2.61
C GLU A 235 2.63 -41.65 -1.26
N LYS A 236 3.93 -41.53 -0.94
CA LYS A 236 4.38 -40.76 0.22
C LYS A 236 3.98 -39.31 -0.04
N THR A 237 2.79 -38.92 0.41
CA THR A 237 2.36 -37.53 0.55
C THR A 237 3.44 -36.80 1.34
N LEU A 238 4.34 -36.11 0.62
CA LEU A 238 5.31 -35.21 1.19
C LEU A 238 4.52 -34.14 1.93
N LYS A 239 4.59 -34.14 3.27
CA LYS A 239 4.01 -33.06 4.08
C LYS A 239 4.53 -31.73 3.51
N SER A 240 3.63 -30.93 2.97
CA SER A 240 3.88 -29.58 2.47
C SER A 240 4.61 -28.77 3.54
N LYS A 241 5.63 -28.00 3.14
CA LYS A 241 6.36 -27.14 4.07
C LYS A 241 5.42 -26.02 4.49
N ILE A 242 5.00 -26.01 5.75
CA ILE A 242 4.24 -24.90 6.31
C ILE A 242 5.23 -23.78 6.64
N TYR A 243 4.96 -22.58 6.15
CA TYR A 243 5.63 -21.34 6.46
C TYR A 243 4.81 -20.56 7.48
N LEU A 244 5.50 -19.98 8.46
CA LEU A 244 5.00 -18.96 9.34
C LEU A 244 5.37 -17.60 8.74
N ASN A 245 4.38 -16.92 8.19
CA ASN A 245 4.49 -15.60 7.59
C ASN A 245 4.12 -14.54 8.63
N GLU A 246 5.01 -13.60 8.88
CA GLU A 246 4.84 -12.52 9.83
C GLU A 246 4.81 -11.19 9.08
N ILE A 247 3.68 -10.49 9.21
CA ILE A 247 3.45 -9.16 8.65
C ILE A 247 3.27 -8.22 9.83
N VAL A 248 4.09 -7.17 9.91
CA VAL A 248 3.93 -6.11 10.91
C VAL A 248 3.54 -4.84 10.19
N VAL A 249 2.36 -4.33 10.52
CA VAL A 249 1.86 -3.02 10.08
C VAL A 249 2.12 -2.00 11.17
N ARG A 250 2.34 -0.74 10.80
CA ARG A 250 2.66 0.32 11.76
C ARG A 250 2.02 1.63 11.33
N ARG A 251 1.58 2.37 12.35
CA ARG A 251 1.08 3.73 12.25
C ARG A 251 2.19 4.68 12.71
N TYR A 252 2.83 5.32 11.74
CA TYR A 252 3.92 6.27 11.97
C TYR A 252 3.37 7.65 12.33
N GLY A 253 2.28 8.07 11.68
CA GLY A 253 1.61 9.35 11.94
C GLY A 253 0.77 9.35 13.21
N GLU A 254 0.24 10.50 13.62
CA GLU A 254 -0.56 10.68 14.83
C GLU A 254 -2.02 10.25 14.66
N VAL A 255 -2.55 10.36 13.44
CA VAL A 255 -3.96 10.12 13.13
C VAL A 255 -4.38 8.68 13.43
N ARG A 256 -5.41 8.51 14.26
CA ARG A 256 -6.13 7.23 14.43
C ARG A 256 -7.39 7.23 13.56
N VAL A 257 -7.58 6.20 12.76
CA VAL A 257 -8.82 6.02 11.98
C VAL A 257 -9.98 5.64 12.88
N SER A 258 -11.22 5.88 12.46
CA SER A 258 -12.38 5.31 13.17
C SER A 258 -12.42 3.78 12.97
N PRO A 259 -12.83 3.00 13.99
CA PRO A 259 -13.08 1.56 13.85
C PRO A 259 -14.06 1.19 12.72
N ASP A 260 -14.94 2.12 12.32
CA ASP A 260 -15.87 1.93 11.20
C ASP A 260 -15.18 1.93 9.83
N PHE A 261 -13.94 2.44 9.77
CA PHE A 261 -13.11 2.54 8.56
C PHE A 261 -11.75 1.87 8.75
N PRO A 262 -11.72 0.54 9.00
CA PRO A 262 -10.46 -0.14 9.23
C PRO A 262 -9.60 -0.17 7.95
N LEU A 263 -8.29 -0.07 8.11
CA LEU A 263 -7.35 -0.18 6.99
C LEU A 263 -7.33 -1.61 6.46
N LYS A 264 -7.47 -1.74 5.15
CA LYS A 264 -7.30 -3.01 4.44
C LYS A 264 -5.82 -3.30 4.25
N ILE A 265 -5.43 -4.55 4.50
CA ILE A 265 -4.07 -5.04 4.36
C ILE A 265 -4.12 -6.23 3.41
N LYS A 266 -3.65 -6.03 2.19
CA LYS A 266 -3.57 -7.06 1.17
C LYS A 266 -2.26 -7.81 1.32
N ILE A 267 -2.33 -9.14 1.40
CA ILE A 267 -1.19 -10.04 1.55
C ILE A 267 -1.22 -10.98 0.35
N VAL A 268 -0.12 -11.05 -0.39
CA VAL A 268 0.03 -11.88 -1.59
C VAL A 268 1.13 -12.89 -1.34
N PHE A 269 0.90 -14.15 -1.69
CA PHE A 269 1.83 -15.26 -1.50
C PHE A 269 2.53 -15.66 -2.81
N ASP A 270 3.59 -16.46 -2.70
CA ASP A 270 4.39 -16.92 -3.86
C ASP A 270 3.57 -17.81 -4.83
N ASP A 271 2.51 -18.45 -4.35
CA ASP A 271 1.60 -19.29 -5.14
C ASP A 271 0.53 -18.47 -5.89
N GLY A 272 0.56 -17.14 -5.74
CA GLY A 272 -0.44 -16.22 -6.30
C GLY A 272 -1.71 -16.09 -5.48
N SER A 273 -1.87 -16.83 -4.37
CA SER A 273 -2.99 -16.66 -3.46
C SER A 273 -2.93 -15.30 -2.77
N GLU A 274 -4.10 -14.73 -2.46
CA GLU A 274 -4.24 -13.44 -1.82
C GLU A 274 -5.11 -13.56 -0.56
N GLU A 275 -4.80 -12.75 0.44
CA GLU A 275 -5.58 -12.66 1.68
C GLU A 275 -5.69 -11.20 2.12
N ILE A 276 -6.89 -10.78 2.49
CA ILE A 276 -7.14 -9.44 3.01
C ILE A 276 -7.33 -9.53 4.52
N ARG A 277 -6.56 -8.73 5.26
CA ARG A 277 -6.73 -8.48 6.69
C ARG A 277 -7.16 -7.03 6.92
N THR A 278 -7.72 -6.77 8.08
CA THR A 278 -8.12 -5.42 8.49
C THR A 278 -7.41 -5.02 9.77
N TRP A 279 -7.16 -3.72 9.94
CA TRP A 279 -6.60 -3.14 11.14
C TRP A 279 -7.29 -1.83 11.48
N ASP A 280 -7.69 -1.66 12.74
CA ASP A 280 -8.42 -0.50 13.26
C ASP A 280 -7.54 0.75 13.46
N GLY A 281 -6.21 0.63 13.32
CA GLY A 281 -5.26 1.72 13.45
C GLY A 281 -5.17 2.38 14.84
N GLN A 282 -5.79 1.82 15.88
CA GLN A 282 -5.78 2.43 17.21
C GLN A 282 -4.38 2.34 17.85
N GLU A 283 -3.84 1.12 17.82
CA GLU A 283 -2.51 0.80 18.30
C GLU A 283 -1.43 1.37 17.38
N ARG A 284 -0.19 1.44 17.88
CA ARG A 284 0.94 1.88 17.05
C ARG A 284 1.34 0.86 16.00
N TRP A 285 1.07 -0.42 16.23
CA TRP A 285 1.39 -1.50 15.31
C TRP A 285 0.46 -2.68 15.54
N ALA A 286 0.30 -3.50 14.52
CA ALA A 286 -0.31 -4.82 14.62
C ALA A 286 0.54 -5.86 13.90
N ARG A 287 0.47 -7.09 14.39
CA ARG A 287 1.21 -8.22 13.81
C ARG A 287 0.25 -9.32 13.39
N PHE A 288 0.31 -9.67 12.12
CA PHE A 288 -0.38 -10.82 11.54
C PHE A 288 0.58 -11.98 11.41
N LEU A 289 0.22 -13.12 11.99
CA LEU A 289 0.95 -14.38 11.89
C LEU A 289 0.08 -15.36 11.12
N LEU A 290 0.52 -15.76 9.92
CA LEU A 290 -0.22 -16.61 9.01
C LEU A 290 0.57 -17.89 8.73
N GLU A 291 -0.07 -19.03 8.98
CA GLU A 291 0.47 -20.34 8.63
C GLU A 291 -0.05 -20.77 7.26
N LYS A 292 0.85 -20.86 6.28
CA LYS A 292 0.49 -21.20 4.89
C LYS A 292 1.56 -22.11 4.29
N GLU A 293 1.19 -22.89 3.29
CA GLU A 293 2.16 -23.72 2.53
C GLU A 293 3.06 -22.88 1.61
N SER A 294 2.71 -21.61 1.43
CA SER A 294 3.43 -20.65 0.59
C SER A 294 4.01 -19.51 1.42
N ARG A 295 5.13 -18.95 0.95
CA ARG A 295 5.77 -17.78 1.55
C ARG A 295 5.01 -16.53 1.16
N VAL A 296 4.96 -15.57 2.05
CA VAL A 296 4.47 -14.23 1.72
C VAL A 296 5.44 -13.57 0.75
N LYS A 297 4.90 -13.03 -0.34
CA LYS A 297 5.63 -12.36 -1.41
C LYS A 297 5.58 -10.85 -1.26
N LEU A 298 4.39 -10.31 -0.95
CA LEU A 298 4.09 -8.89 -0.89
C LEU A 298 3.02 -8.65 0.18
N ALA A 299 3.15 -7.55 0.93
CA ALA A 299 2.08 -7.00 1.75
C ALA A 299 1.88 -5.53 1.41
N MET A 300 0.62 -5.07 1.46
CA MET A 300 0.23 -3.69 1.13
C MET A 300 -0.83 -3.20 2.12
N VAL A 301 -0.62 -2.03 2.72
CA VAL A 301 -1.65 -1.25 3.40
C VAL A 301 -2.39 -0.43 2.35
N ASP A 302 -3.71 -0.35 2.48
CA ASP A 302 -4.59 0.43 1.62
C ASP A 302 -4.39 0.13 0.12
N PRO A 303 -4.65 -1.12 -0.33
CA PRO A 303 -4.47 -1.53 -1.72
C PRO A 303 -5.34 -0.75 -2.72
N GLU A 304 -6.40 -0.10 -2.25
CA GLU A 304 -7.35 0.69 -3.04
C GLU A 304 -6.97 2.18 -3.09
N ASN A 305 -5.90 2.58 -2.38
CA ASN A 305 -5.48 3.98 -2.19
C ASN A 305 -6.62 4.88 -1.69
N ILE A 306 -7.46 4.40 -0.78
CA ILE A 306 -8.53 5.20 -0.18
C ILE A 306 -7.95 6.44 0.51
N TRP A 307 -6.83 6.30 1.21
CA TRP A 307 -6.18 7.31 2.03
C TRP A 307 -5.16 8.12 1.22
N ILE A 308 -5.67 9.02 0.37
CA ILE A 308 -4.81 9.90 -0.45
C ILE A 308 -3.89 10.76 0.42
N ILE A 309 -4.42 11.21 1.55
CA ILE A 309 -3.73 12.00 2.57
C ILE A 309 -2.59 11.29 3.29
N ASP A 310 -2.32 10.01 2.99
CA ASP A 310 -1.16 9.33 3.53
C ASP A 310 0.14 10.03 3.07
N SER A 311 0.91 10.46 4.05
CA SER A 311 2.12 11.25 3.86
C SER A 311 3.26 10.45 3.22
N ASN A 312 3.24 9.12 3.29
CA ASN A 312 4.34 8.30 2.81
C ASN A 312 3.91 7.00 2.11
N TRP A 313 3.41 7.14 0.89
CA TRP A 313 3.06 6.00 0.04
C TRP A 313 4.20 5.00 -0.23
N SER A 314 5.46 5.40 -0.07
CA SER A 314 6.60 4.51 -0.30
C SER A 314 6.70 3.39 0.73
N ASN A 315 6.09 3.55 1.91
CA ASN A 315 6.08 2.54 2.96
C ASN A 315 4.78 1.70 2.97
N ASN A 316 3.79 2.03 2.14
CA ASN A 316 2.50 1.34 2.09
C ASN A 316 2.63 -0.10 1.61
N SER A 317 3.73 -0.46 0.94
CA SER A 317 3.94 -1.83 0.46
C SER A 317 5.36 -2.32 0.74
N ARG A 318 5.49 -3.63 0.90
CA ARG A 318 6.79 -4.28 1.07
C ARG A 318 6.79 -5.67 0.47
N THR A 319 7.83 -5.97 -0.31
CA THR A 319 8.10 -7.31 -0.85
C THR A 319 9.06 -8.08 0.06
N LEU A 320 8.99 -9.42 0.06
CA LEU A 320 9.91 -10.25 0.83
C LEU A 320 11.32 -10.20 0.24
N GLU A 321 11.41 -10.22 -1.09
CA GLU A 321 12.66 -10.10 -1.84
C GLU A 321 12.79 -8.68 -2.42
N SER A 322 14.00 -8.11 -2.37
CA SER A 322 14.26 -6.76 -2.91
C SER A 322 14.16 -6.78 -4.44
N GLN A 323 13.26 -5.97 -5.01
CA GLN A 323 13.18 -5.80 -6.46
C GLN A 323 13.88 -4.50 -6.89
N ASN A 324 15.08 -4.62 -7.45
CA ASN A 324 15.89 -3.46 -7.85
C ASN A 324 15.73 -3.09 -9.34
N GLN A 325 14.96 -3.87 -10.11
CA GLN A 325 14.84 -3.71 -11.57
C GLN A 325 14.31 -2.32 -11.97
N GLY A 326 13.34 -1.77 -11.23
CA GLY A 326 12.80 -0.43 -11.49
C GLY A 326 13.83 0.68 -11.29
N VAL A 327 14.66 0.57 -10.24
CA VAL A 327 15.76 1.51 -9.95
C VAL A 327 16.79 1.46 -11.08
N TRP A 328 17.19 0.27 -11.51
CA TRP A 328 18.12 0.10 -12.64
C TRP A 328 17.58 0.68 -13.94
N ARG A 329 16.28 0.53 -14.22
CA ARG A 329 15.65 1.12 -15.42
C ARG A 329 15.69 2.65 -15.40
N LEU A 330 15.42 3.27 -14.26
CA LEU A 330 15.49 4.73 -14.10
C LEU A 330 16.93 5.24 -14.19
N ALA A 331 17.87 4.57 -13.52
CA ALA A 331 19.28 4.89 -13.59
C ALA A 331 19.79 4.81 -15.04
N ALA A 332 19.47 3.73 -15.75
CA ALA A 332 19.83 3.56 -17.17
C ALA A 332 19.24 4.68 -18.04
N SER A 333 17.99 5.08 -17.80
CA SER A 333 17.34 6.18 -18.54
C SER A 333 18.02 7.53 -18.27
N PHE A 334 18.37 7.81 -17.01
CA PHE A 334 19.10 9.02 -16.64
C PHE A 334 20.50 9.06 -17.27
N PHE A 335 21.26 7.97 -17.18
CA PHE A 335 22.58 7.89 -17.81
C PHE A 335 22.51 8.04 -19.32
N PHE A 336 21.48 7.47 -19.96
CA PHE A 336 21.24 7.69 -21.39
C PHE A 336 20.99 9.16 -21.72
N ILE A 337 20.14 9.85 -20.95
CA ILE A 337 19.88 11.30 -21.16
C ILE A 337 21.16 12.12 -20.93
N LEU A 338 21.88 11.84 -19.84
CA LEU A 338 23.13 12.54 -19.51
C LEU A 338 24.19 12.33 -20.60
N GLN A 339 24.34 11.10 -21.11
CA GLN A 339 25.25 10.79 -22.20
C GLN A 339 24.90 11.58 -23.46
N ASN A 340 23.63 11.60 -23.86
CA ASN A 340 23.20 12.36 -25.03
C ASN A 340 23.41 13.87 -24.85
N PHE A 341 23.15 14.40 -23.66
CA PHE A 341 23.40 15.80 -23.33
C PHE A 341 24.89 16.17 -23.42
N LEU A 342 25.78 15.34 -22.86
CA LEU A 342 27.23 15.54 -22.96
C LEU A 342 27.72 15.43 -24.40
N LEU A 343 27.20 14.49 -25.20
CA LEU A 343 27.52 14.38 -26.63
C LEU A 343 27.09 15.63 -27.40
N THR A 344 25.90 16.18 -27.13
CA THR A 344 25.45 17.41 -27.77
C THR A 344 26.30 18.63 -27.38
N LEU A 345 26.75 18.72 -26.13
CA LEU A 345 27.67 19.78 -25.70
C LEU A 345 29.05 19.64 -26.35
N SER A 346 29.54 18.41 -26.51
CA SER A 346 30.83 18.15 -27.17
C SER A 346 30.83 18.50 -28.66
N GLY A 347 29.66 18.51 -29.32
CA GLY A 347 29.52 18.93 -30.71
C GLY A 347 29.33 20.45 -30.89
N LEU A 348 29.23 21.21 -29.80
CA LEU A 348 29.08 22.68 -29.79
C LEU A 348 30.39 23.41 -29.47
N ILE A 349 31.44 22.69 -29.06
CA ILE A 349 32.82 23.17 -28.83
C ILE A 349 33.66 22.70 -30.01
#